data_AF-A0A3D6DJ75-F1
#
_entry.id   AF-A0A3D6DJ75-F1
#
_cell.length_a   1.000
_cell.length_b   1.000
_cell.length_c   1.000
_cell.angle_alpha   90.00
_cell.angle_beta   90.00
_cell.angle_gamma   90.00
#
_symmetry.space_group_name_H-M   'P 1'
#
loop_
_entity.id
_entity.type
_entity.pdbx_description
1 polymer ?
#
loop_
_entity_poly.entity_id
_entity_poly.type
_entity_poly.pdbx_seq_one_letter_code
_entity_poly.pdbx_strand_id
1 'polypeptide(L)'
;MKERLLKYLFSNQLMALLFIAFSTAMAFGTFIESWYSTDTAKIWVYNAWWFELILVLFMANFFGNIFKYRLLRKEKWAILMIHLSFIL
;
A
#
# COMPACT_ATOMS: atom_id res chain seq x y z
N MET A 1 -6.30 -10.12 -21.76
CA MET A 1 -6.69 -10.27 -20.32
C MET A 1 -5.60 -9.76 -19.38
N LYS A 2 -4.33 -10.16 -19.54
CA LYS A 2 -3.17 -9.70 -18.73
C LYS A 2 -3.02 -8.17 -18.68
N GLU A 3 -3.20 -7.48 -19.80
CA GLU A 3 -3.09 -6.00 -19.86
C GLU A 3 -4.16 -5.26 -19.04
N ARG A 4 -5.37 -5.84 -18.90
CA ARG A 4 -6.43 -5.25 -18.07
C ARG A 4 -6.13 -5.39 -16.58
N LEU A 5 -5.60 -6.55 -16.17
CA LEU A 5 -5.15 -6.79 -14.80
C LEU A 5 -4.02 -5.84 -14.41
N LEU A 6 -3.00 -5.69 -15.27
CA LEU A 6 -1.90 -4.75 -15.05
C LEU A 6 -2.40 -3.29 -14.97
N LYS A 7 -3.35 -2.89 -15.83
CA LYS A 7 -3.98 -1.57 -15.75
C LYS A 7 -4.70 -1.31 -14.42
N TYR A 8 -5.37 -2.32 -13.87
CA TYR A 8 -6.04 -2.23 -12.58
C TYR A 8 -5.04 -2.20 -11.41
N LEU A 9 -4.02 -3.06 -11.46
CA LEU A 9 -2.93 -3.12 -10.48
C LEU A 9 -2.16 -1.81 -10.35
N PHE A 10 -2.04 -1.04 -11.43
CA PHE A 10 -1.39 0.28 -11.46
C PHE A 10 -2.41 1.42 -11.62
N SER A 11 -3.57 1.31 -10.99
CA SER A 11 -4.61 2.35 -11.00
C SER A 11 -4.61 3.18 -9.72
N ASN A 12 -4.99 4.45 -9.83
CA ASN A 12 -5.17 5.35 -8.69
C ASN A 12 -6.38 4.93 -7.82
N GLN A 13 -7.36 4.25 -8.42
CA GLN A 13 -8.51 3.69 -7.69
C GLN A 13 -8.07 2.57 -6.75
N LEU A 14 -7.22 1.65 -7.23
CA LEU A 14 -6.64 0.62 -6.38
C LEU A 14 -5.77 1.23 -5.28
N MET A 15 -4.99 2.28 -5.58
CA MET A 15 -4.21 2.99 -4.57
C MET A 15 -5.10 3.51 -3.44
N ALA A 16 -6.19 4.21 -3.76
CA ALA A 16 -7.13 4.73 -2.77
C ALA A 16 -7.75 3.60 -1.92
N LEU A 17 -8.15 2.51 -2.56
CA LEU A 17 -8.67 1.32 -1.86
C LEU A 17 -7.62 0.73 -0.90
N LEU A 18 -6.38 0.60 -1.36
CA LEU A 18 -5.28 0.09 -0.54
C LEU A 18 -4.98 1.01 0.64
N PHE A 19 -5.04 2.33 0.50
CA PHE A 19 -4.89 3.28 1.61
C PHE A 19 -5.98 3.10 2.68
N ILE A 20 -7.24 2.94 2.26
CA ILE A 20 -8.35 2.70 3.18
C ILE A 20 -8.18 1.34 3.87
N ALA A 21 -7.84 0.30 3.11
CA ALA A 21 -7.63 -1.04 3.66
C ALA A 21 -6.48 -1.06 4.67
N PHE A 22 -5.34 -0.46 4.32
CA PHE A 22 -4.16 -0.38 5.17
C PHE A 22 -4.44 0.41 6.45
N SER A 23 -5.02 1.62 6.36
CA SER A 23 -5.34 2.43 7.55
C SER A 23 -6.36 1.75 8.46
N THR A 24 -7.36 1.09 7.89
CA THR A 24 -8.35 0.31 8.66
C THR A 24 -7.69 -0.87 9.36
N ALA A 25 -6.84 -1.63 8.66
CA ALA A 25 -6.08 -2.75 9.24
C ALA A 25 -5.17 -2.28 10.39
N MET A 26 -4.48 -1.15 10.21
CA MET A 26 -3.64 -0.57 11.27
C MET A 26 -4.47 -0.14 12.49
N ALA A 27 -5.62 0.53 12.27
CA ALA A 27 -6.50 0.90 13.37
C ALA A 27 -6.99 -0.32 14.15
N PHE A 28 -7.44 -1.36 13.46
CA PHE A 28 -7.83 -2.62 14.10
C PHE A 28 -6.66 -3.31 14.81
N GLY A 29 -5.46 -3.31 14.22
CA GLY A 29 -4.25 -3.82 14.86
C GLY A 29 -3.98 -3.16 16.22
N THR A 30 -4.08 -1.83 16.29
CA THR A 30 -3.93 -1.07 17.53
C THR A 30 -5.01 -1.41 18.57
N PHE A 31 -6.28 -1.57 18.15
CA PHE A 31 -7.35 -1.96 19.06
C PHE A 31 -7.18 -3.40 19.58
N ILE A 32 -6.77 -4.33 18.71
CA ILE A 32 -6.50 -5.72 19.08
C ILE A 32 -5.32 -5.80 20.05
N GLU A 33 -4.29 -5.00 19.84
CA GLU A 33 -3.15 -4.90 20.75
C GLU A 33 -3.58 -4.42 22.14
N SER A 34 -4.47 -3.42 22.21
CA SER A 34 -5.00 -2.89 23.46
C SER A 34 -5.95 -3.85 24.19
N TRP A 35 -6.81 -4.57 23.46
CA TRP A 35 -7.82 -5.45 24.05
C TRP A 35 -7.31 -6.83 24.42
N TYR A 36 -6.34 -7.37 23.69
CA TYR A 36 -5.87 -8.74 23.87
C TYR A 36 -4.40 -8.79 24.28
N SER A 37 -3.50 -8.55 23.33
CA SER A 37 -2.05 -8.48 23.55
C SER A 37 -1.35 -8.09 22.25
N THR A 38 -0.11 -7.61 22.37
CA THR A 38 0.77 -7.37 21.23
C THR A 38 1.02 -8.65 20.41
N ASP A 39 1.08 -9.82 21.04
CA ASP A 39 1.30 -11.10 20.32
C ASP A 39 0.10 -11.48 19.47
N THR A 40 -1.11 -11.28 19.99
CA THR A 40 -2.35 -11.48 19.23
C THR A 40 -2.40 -10.53 18.03
N ALA A 41 -2.08 -9.24 18.22
CA ALA A 41 -2.08 -8.27 17.12
C ALA A 41 -1.07 -8.62 16.02
N LYS A 42 0.11 -9.12 16.39
CA LYS A 42 1.12 -9.60 15.44
C LYS A 42 0.61 -10.77 14.61
N ILE A 43 0.02 -11.79 15.23
CA ILE A 43 -0.45 -12.98 14.49
C ILE A 43 -1.60 -12.62 13.54
N TRP A 44 -2.54 -11.78 13.99
CA TRP A 44 -3.75 -11.51 13.25
C TRP A 44 -3.62 -10.41 12.20
N VAL A 45 -2.74 -9.44 12.44
CA VAL A 45 -2.55 -8.27 11.56
C VAL A 45 -1.13 -8.21 11.04
N TYR A 46 -0.14 -7.88 11.89
CA TYR A 46 1.17 -7.44 11.40
C TYR A 46 1.98 -8.52 10.65
N ASN A 47 1.88 -9.79 11.08
CA ASN A 47 2.55 -10.94 10.47
C ASN A 47 1.57 -11.81 9.68
N ALA A 48 0.35 -11.34 9.46
CA ALA A 48 -0.63 -12.09 8.71
C ALA A 48 -0.37 -11.96 7.21
N TRP A 49 -0.48 -13.07 6.49
CA TRP A 49 -0.24 -13.14 5.04
C TRP A 49 -1.06 -12.12 4.24
N TRP A 50 -2.28 -11.80 4.69
CA TRP A 50 -3.16 -10.86 4.02
C TRP A 50 -2.67 -9.41 4.16
N PHE A 51 -2.05 -9.09 5.30
CA PHE A 51 -1.49 -7.77 5.55
C PHE A 51 -0.18 -7.58 4.77
N GLU A 52 0.65 -8.61 4.73
CA GLU A 52 1.82 -8.66 3.85
C GLU A 52 1.41 -8.50 2.37
N LEU A 53 0.34 -9.16 1.93
CA LEU A 53 -0.19 -9.00 0.59
C LEU A 53 -0.63 -7.55 0.30
N ILE A 54 -1.28 -6.88 1.26
CA ILE A 54 -1.64 -5.45 1.12
C ILE A 54 -0.37 -4.62 0.92
N LEU A 55 0.69 -4.83 1.70
CA LEU A 55 1.96 -4.11 1.59
C LEU A 55 2.63 -4.34 0.24
N VAL A 56 2.70 -5.60 -0.22
CA VAL A 56 3.29 -5.93 -1.53
C VAL A 56 2.49 -5.30 -2.66
N LEU A 57 1.16 -5.32 -2.60
CA LEU A 57 0.29 -4.65 -3.57
C LEU A 57 0.47 -3.13 -3.53
N PHE A 58 0.68 -2.54 -2.35
CA PHE A 58 1.00 -1.13 -2.17
C PHE A 58 2.28 -0.76 -2.90
N MET A 59 3.37 -1.48 -2.62
CA MET A 59 4.68 -1.26 -3.26
C MET A 59 4.59 -1.43 -4.77
N ALA A 60 3.94 -2.50 -5.24
CA ALA A 60 3.76 -2.74 -6.67
C ALA A 60 2.97 -1.60 -7.34
N ASN A 61 1.87 -1.15 -6.73
CA ASN A 61 1.04 -0.06 -7.25
C ASN A 61 1.84 1.25 -7.35
N PHE A 62 2.54 1.63 -6.27
CA PHE A 62 3.38 2.84 -6.23
C PHE A 62 4.51 2.79 -7.26
N PHE A 63 5.24 1.67 -7.33
CA PHE A 63 6.33 1.50 -8.27
C PHE A 63 5.83 1.60 -9.71
N GLY A 64 4.75 0.89 -10.06
CA GLY A 64 4.18 0.98 -11.40
C GLY A 64 3.63 2.36 -11.76
N ASN A 65 3.06 3.10 -10.80
CA ASN A 65 2.62 4.48 -11.02
C ASN A 65 3.78 5.43 -11.34
N ILE A 66 4.96 5.24 -10.73
CA ILE A 66 6.16 6.03 -11.05
C ILE A 66 6.54 5.93 -12.53
N PHE A 67 6.54 4.71 -13.09
CA PHE A 67 6.86 4.50 -14.50
C PHE A 67 5.71 4.92 -15.43
N LYS A 68 4.47 4.57 -15.09
CA LYS A 68 3.26 4.88 -15.88
C LYS A 68 3.10 6.38 -16.10
N TYR A 69 3.33 7.20 -15.07
CA TYR A 69 3.21 8.66 -15.15
C TYR A 69 4.53 9.38 -15.44
N ARG A 70 5.61 8.63 -15.69
CA ARG A 70 6.98 9.15 -15.95
C ARG A 70 7.39 10.19 -14.90
N LEU A 71 7.23 9.84 -13.63
CA LEU A 71 7.48 10.76 -12.50
C LEU A 71 8.96 11.10 -12.30
N LEU A 72 9.88 10.33 -12.91
CA LEU A 72 11.34 10.57 -12.89
C LEU A 72 11.77 11.86 -13.64
N ARG A 73 10.83 12.58 -14.26
CA ARG A 73 11.10 13.87 -14.91
C ARG A 73 11.34 14.97 -13.87
N LYS A 74 12.28 15.88 -14.16
CA LYS A 74 12.63 17.03 -13.30
C LYS A 74 11.42 17.88 -12.90
N GLU A 75 10.48 18.06 -13.82
CA GLU A 75 9.23 18.82 -13.63
C GLU A 75 8.30 18.23 -12.56
N LYS A 76 8.43 16.92 -12.28
CA LYS A 76 7.52 16.17 -11.40
C LYS A 76 8.17 15.74 -10.09
N TRP A 77 9.30 16.33 -9.72
CA TRP A 77 10.05 15.97 -8.51
C TRP A 77 9.21 16.05 -7.24
N ALA A 78 8.39 17.09 -7.08
CA ALA A 78 7.51 17.20 -5.91
C ALA A 78 6.57 15.99 -5.78
N ILE A 79 5.98 15.53 -6.89
CA ILE A 79 5.07 14.38 -6.92
C ILE A 79 5.84 13.07 -6.69
N LEU A 80 7.03 12.95 -7.29
CA LEU A 80 7.92 11.81 -7.10
C LEU A 80 8.35 11.67 -5.63
N MET A 81 8.69 12.78 -4.97
CA MET A 81 9.07 12.82 -3.56
C MET A 81 7.93 12.31 -2.66
N ILE A 82 6.69 12.75 -2.90
CA ILE A 82 5.53 12.23 -2.17
C ILE A 82 5.40 10.72 -2.34
N HIS A 83 5.58 10.19 -3.57
CA HIS A 83 5.51 8.75 -3.79
C HIS A 83 6.65 8.00 -3.08
N LEU A 84 7.86 8.55 -3.07
CA LEU A 84 9.00 7.98 -2.38
C LEU A 84 8.81 7.99 -0.85
N SER A 85 8.16 9.01 -0.28
CA SER A 85 7.83 9.05 1.15
C SER A 85 6.90 7.92 1.61
N PHE A 86 6.11 7.34 0.71
CA PHE A 86 5.26 6.18 1.01
C PHE A 86 5.96 4.83 0.78
N ILE A 87 7.10 4.83 0.07
CA ILE A 87 7.90 3.63 -0.20
C ILE A 87 8.98 3.45 0.88
N LEU A 88 9.54 4.55 1.40
CA LEU A 88 10.55 4.57 2.46
C LEU A 88 9.95 4.27 3.83
#